data_AF-A0A1P9X273-F1
#
_entry.id   AF-A0A1P9X273-F1
#
_cell.length_a   1.000
_cell.length_b   1.000
_cell.length_c   1.000
_cell.angle_alpha   90.00
_cell.angle_beta   90.00
_cell.angle_gamma   90.00
#
_symmetry.space_group_name_H-M   'P 1'
#
loop_
_entity.id
_entity.type
_entity.pdbx_description
1 polymer ?
#
loop_
_entity_poly.entity_id
_entity_poly.type
_entity_poly.pdbx_seq_one_letter_code
_entity_poly.pdbx_strand_id
1 'polypeptide(L)'
;MAITNRRLRQSRPFGLILFIGSVALLAFSALTAQAQLSTPDHADTSEQERVKDVGDILRSLLKKSAPKKEESPSSVAFLPSLGYNPSFGFVIGGKVTAGRQYGDAATTAYSVFGLEALYTSKSILTAQARHNIFTTGNQWNFQGHWQLARFGLVDYGIGTGKNTSRENRFIINEFPLQNGEGAFPIRFTYIRLTEKLYRKIGAHTYMGGGVSMDIRAQIADEKQAAGLETPHYLYSLKNGFNPTRYSANGLLLAFQYNTREHPIRAYDGIYADFALRVNQRWLGSTKNAVQLVYDFRKYWSLSQQNPEHVLAFWHWASYRLSGTLPYLELPATGYDTYARSGRAYTIGNFKGLSYGYFETEYRFPITRNKLLSGVCFVNAQSASEDDVNLFRFWKTGAGVGLRVLFQKQSRTTLCIDFAQGNNGAKGFFFGLGEVF
;
A
#
# COMPACT_ATOMS: atom_id res chain seq x y z
N MET A 1 -27.70 27.78 49.80
CA MET A 1 -28.40 27.41 48.55
C MET A 1 -27.33 26.92 47.58
N ALA A 2 -27.03 25.62 47.60
CA ALA A 2 -25.92 25.00 46.87
C ALA A 2 -26.48 24.23 45.67
N ILE A 3 -26.08 24.63 44.45
CA ILE A 3 -26.49 23.95 43.21
C ILE A 3 -25.34 23.03 42.78
N THR A 4 -25.49 21.76 43.12
CA THR A 4 -24.67 20.65 42.63
C THR A 4 -25.05 20.32 41.19
N ASN A 5 -24.12 20.51 40.25
CA ASN A 5 -24.28 20.07 38.85
C ASN A 5 -23.46 18.79 38.61
N ARG A 6 -24.10 17.62 38.78
CA ARG A 6 -23.57 16.33 38.34
C ARG A 6 -23.79 16.19 36.83
N ARG A 7 -22.72 16.33 36.02
CA ARG A 7 -22.73 15.84 34.63
C ARG A 7 -22.42 14.35 34.61
N LEU A 8 -23.42 13.55 34.24
CA LEU A 8 -23.31 12.12 33.94
C LEU A 8 -22.42 11.92 32.70
N ARG A 9 -21.28 11.26 32.91
CA ARG A 9 -20.36 10.80 31.85
C ARG A 9 -20.77 9.39 31.43
N GLN A 10 -21.65 9.27 30.44
CA GLN A 10 -21.91 7.99 29.77
C GLN A 10 -20.86 7.77 28.67
N SER A 11 -19.78 7.07 28.98
CA SER A 11 -18.89 6.49 27.99
C SER A 11 -19.43 5.12 27.58
N ARG A 12 -19.99 4.99 26.38
CA ARG A 12 -20.37 3.70 25.78
C ARG A 12 -19.10 2.98 25.27
N PRO A 13 -18.85 1.70 25.62
CA PRO A 13 -17.67 0.97 25.17
C PRO A 13 -17.94 0.30 23.81
N PHE A 14 -18.13 1.09 22.74
CA PHE A 14 -18.27 0.52 21.39
C PHE A 14 -16.92 0.10 20.78
N GLY A 15 -15.80 0.67 21.25
CA GLY A 15 -14.46 0.35 20.72
C GLY A 15 -13.88 -0.99 21.19
N LEU A 16 -14.24 -1.46 22.39
CA LEU A 16 -13.71 -2.71 22.95
C LEU A 16 -14.37 -3.95 22.32
N ILE A 17 -15.63 -3.84 21.90
CA ILE A 17 -16.41 -4.92 21.27
C ILE A 17 -15.88 -5.23 19.85
N LEU A 18 -15.38 -4.22 19.13
CA LEU A 18 -14.75 -4.39 17.81
C LEU A 18 -13.34 -5.01 17.88
N PHE A 19 -12.58 -4.73 18.94
CA PHE A 19 -11.25 -5.32 19.16
C PHE A 19 -11.33 -6.79 19.61
N ILE A 20 -12.28 -7.14 20.48
CA ILE A 20 -12.52 -8.53 20.88
C ILE A 20 -13.16 -9.32 19.72
N GLY A 21 -14.03 -8.70 18.92
CA GLY A 21 -14.62 -9.33 17.72
C GLY A 21 -13.60 -9.69 16.64
N SER A 22 -12.52 -8.91 16.48
CA SER A 22 -11.47 -9.17 15.47
C SER A 22 -10.45 -10.21 15.93
N VAL A 23 -10.17 -10.32 17.24
CA VAL A 23 -9.36 -11.41 17.80
C VAL A 23 -10.13 -12.75 17.83
N ALA A 24 -11.45 -12.71 18.11
CA ALA A 24 -12.29 -13.91 18.08
C ALA A 24 -12.50 -14.46 16.65
N LEU A 25 -12.58 -13.60 15.61
CA LEU A 25 -12.64 -14.06 14.22
C LEU A 25 -11.35 -14.74 13.74
N LEU A 26 -10.18 -14.30 14.24
CA LEU A 26 -8.89 -14.94 13.97
C LEU A 26 -8.75 -16.30 14.68
N ALA A 27 -9.34 -16.45 15.87
CA ALA A 27 -9.39 -17.74 16.56
C ALA A 27 -10.40 -18.72 15.94
N PHE A 28 -11.53 -18.22 15.40
CA PHE A 28 -12.56 -19.07 14.79
C PHE A 28 -12.21 -19.53 13.37
N SER A 29 -11.41 -18.77 12.63
CA SER A 29 -10.90 -19.17 11.30
C SER A 29 -9.73 -20.16 11.38
N ALA A 30 -9.03 -20.23 12.52
CA ALA A 30 -7.99 -21.23 12.76
C ALA A 30 -8.57 -22.63 13.09
N LEU A 31 -9.81 -22.73 13.59
CA LEU A 31 -10.44 -24.01 13.93
C LEU A 31 -11.29 -24.64 12.80
N THR A 32 -11.58 -23.92 11.71
CA THR A 32 -12.37 -24.45 10.57
C THR A 32 -11.54 -24.76 9.33
N ALA A 33 -10.21 -24.58 9.38
CA ALA A 33 -9.30 -24.93 8.29
C ALA A 33 -8.95 -26.44 8.20
N GLN A 34 -9.64 -27.29 8.96
CA GLN A 34 -9.61 -28.75 8.80
C GLN A 34 -10.86 -29.25 8.07
N ALA A 35 -11.07 -28.79 6.83
CA ALA A 35 -11.96 -29.45 5.90
C ALA A 35 -11.53 -29.17 4.45
N GLN A 36 -11.09 -30.24 3.79
CA GLN A 36 -10.87 -30.39 2.34
C GLN A 36 -9.79 -29.50 1.70
N LEU A 37 -8.55 -29.99 1.72
CA LEU A 37 -7.59 -29.75 0.65
C LEU A 37 -8.11 -30.40 -0.63
N SER A 38 -8.72 -29.62 -1.51
CA SER A 38 -8.70 -29.93 -2.94
C SER A 38 -7.50 -29.21 -3.54
N THR A 39 -6.43 -29.96 -3.80
CA THR A 39 -5.35 -29.55 -4.70
C THR A 39 -5.94 -29.20 -6.07
N PRO A 40 -5.69 -28.02 -6.65
CA PRO A 40 -5.93 -27.82 -8.06
C PRO A 40 -4.92 -28.67 -8.81
N ASP A 41 -5.41 -29.77 -9.34
CA ASP A 41 -4.71 -30.61 -10.30
C ASP A 41 -4.36 -29.78 -11.54
N HIS A 42 -3.26 -30.13 -12.20
CA HIS A 42 -2.65 -29.51 -13.38
C HIS A 42 -3.49 -28.41 -14.09
N ALA A 43 -3.00 -27.17 -14.07
CA ALA A 43 -3.53 -26.10 -14.91
C ALA A 43 -3.51 -26.53 -16.37
N ASP A 44 -4.70 -26.80 -16.92
CA ASP A 44 -4.89 -27.22 -18.30
C ASP A 44 -4.24 -26.21 -19.25
N THR A 45 -3.23 -26.65 -20.00
CA THR A 45 -2.54 -25.86 -21.02
C THR A 45 -3.49 -25.25 -22.05
N SER A 46 -4.69 -25.82 -22.24
CA SER A 46 -5.72 -25.29 -23.14
C SER A 46 -6.31 -23.95 -22.69
N GLU A 47 -6.36 -23.67 -21.38
CA GLU A 47 -6.81 -22.37 -20.86
C GLU A 47 -5.76 -21.28 -21.05
N GLN A 48 -4.47 -21.60 -20.87
CA GLN A 48 -3.38 -20.66 -21.11
C GLN A 48 -3.30 -20.19 -22.57
N GLU A 49 -3.68 -21.04 -23.54
CA GLU A 49 -3.75 -20.67 -24.96
C GLU A 49 -4.86 -19.65 -25.27
N ARG A 50 -5.89 -19.56 -24.43
CA ARG A 50 -6.98 -18.58 -24.57
C ARG A 50 -6.62 -17.22 -23.97
N VAL A 51 -5.65 -17.15 -23.05
CA VAL A 51 -5.26 -15.90 -22.38
C VAL A 51 -4.34 -15.07 -23.28
N LYS A 52 -4.77 -13.83 -23.58
CA LYS A 52 -3.97 -12.87 -24.35
C LYS A 52 -3.46 -11.74 -23.47
N ASP A 53 -2.20 -11.37 -23.64
CA ASP A 53 -1.61 -10.16 -23.06
C ASP A 53 -1.35 -9.08 -24.11
N VAL A 54 -0.92 -7.89 -23.67
CA VAL A 54 -0.60 -6.74 -24.55
C VAL A 54 0.43 -7.13 -25.61
N GLY A 55 1.41 -7.98 -25.28
CA GLY A 55 2.43 -8.45 -26.21
C GLY A 55 1.84 -9.29 -27.34
N ASP A 56 0.88 -10.16 -27.05
CA ASP A 56 0.15 -10.93 -28.06
C ASP A 56 -0.62 -10.04 -29.04
N ILE A 57 -1.27 -8.98 -28.53
CA ILE A 57 -2.01 -8.02 -29.34
C ILE A 57 -1.05 -7.23 -30.25
N LEU A 58 0.05 -6.70 -29.69
CA LEU A 58 1.05 -5.96 -30.46
C LEU A 58 1.68 -6.84 -31.55
N ARG A 59 1.99 -8.10 -31.25
CA ARG A 59 2.50 -9.05 -32.26
C ARG A 59 1.48 -9.30 -33.38
N SER A 60 0.22 -9.50 -33.02
CA SER A 60 -0.87 -9.68 -34.00
C SER A 60 -1.03 -8.46 -34.91
N LEU A 61 -0.92 -7.25 -34.37
CA LEU A 61 -0.98 -6.00 -35.14
C LEU A 61 0.26 -5.81 -36.04
N LEU A 62 1.44 -6.15 -35.53
CA LEU A 62 2.71 -6.05 -36.25
C LEU A 62 3.01 -7.26 -37.16
N LYS A 63 2.09 -8.23 -37.26
CA LYS A 63 2.26 -9.49 -38.01
C LYS A 63 3.56 -10.24 -37.67
N LYS A 64 3.99 -10.18 -36.40
CA LYS A 64 5.18 -10.90 -35.92
C LYS A 64 4.81 -12.29 -35.42
N SER A 65 5.65 -13.28 -35.68
CA SER A 65 5.48 -14.63 -35.15
C SER A 65 5.57 -14.66 -33.63
N ALA A 66 4.88 -15.62 -33.01
CA ALA A 66 5.01 -15.86 -31.58
C ALA A 66 6.46 -16.26 -31.25
N PRO A 67 7.04 -15.73 -30.17
CA PRO A 67 8.33 -16.22 -29.70
C PRO A 67 8.23 -17.72 -29.37
N LYS A 68 9.34 -18.46 -29.52
CA LYS A 68 9.41 -19.84 -29.03
C LYS A 68 9.02 -19.84 -27.55
N LYS A 69 8.14 -20.76 -27.16
CA LYS A 69 7.67 -20.93 -25.78
C LYS A 69 8.85 -21.44 -24.95
N GLU A 70 9.66 -20.52 -24.43
CA GLU A 70 10.64 -20.86 -23.40
C GLU A 70 9.89 -20.96 -22.07
N GLU A 71 9.76 -22.18 -21.56
CA GLU A 71 9.30 -22.47 -20.20
C GLU A 71 10.40 -22.09 -19.19
N SER A 72 10.86 -20.83 -19.26
CA SER A 72 11.87 -20.35 -18.34
C SER A 72 11.23 -20.16 -16.97
N PRO A 73 11.86 -20.67 -15.89
CA PRO A 73 11.44 -20.37 -14.53
C PRO A 73 11.60 -18.88 -14.19
N SER A 74 12.20 -18.08 -15.08
CA SER A 74 12.42 -16.65 -14.92
C SER A 74 11.63 -15.84 -15.96
N SER A 75 11.08 -14.71 -15.54
CA SER A 75 10.49 -13.70 -16.41
C SER A 75 11.15 -12.35 -16.18
N VAL A 76 11.34 -11.57 -17.23
CA VAL A 76 11.79 -10.17 -17.15
C VAL A 76 10.90 -9.33 -18.06
N ALA A 77 10.43 -8.20 -17.55
CA ALA A 77 9.69 -7.21 -18.31
C ALA A 77 10.33 -5.84 -18.09
N PHE A 78 10.64 -5.17 -19.20
CA PHE A 78 10.99 -3.76 -19.21
C PHE A 78 9.76 -2.95 -19.61
N LEU A 79 9.48 -1.91 -18.83
CA LEU A 79 8.28 -1.10 -18.95
C LEU A 79 8.65 0.37 -18.98
N PRO A 80 8.54 1.05 -20.14
CA PRO A 80 8.53 2.51 -20.12
C PRO A 80 7.34 2.96 -19.28
N SER A 81 7.61 3.84 -18.33
CA SER A 81 6.59 4.43 -17.47
C SER A 81 6.25 5.80 -18.06
N LEU A 82 5.09 5.92 -18.70
CA LEU A 82 4.48 7.18 -19.06
C LEU A 82 3.09 7.21 -18.43
N GLY A 83 2.78 8.24 -17.67
CA GLY A 83 1.50 8.31 -17.01
C GLY A 83 1.22 9.65 -16.35
N TYR A 84 0.10 9.70 -15.65
CA TYR A 84 -0.30 10.84 -14.85
C TYR A 84 -0.79 10.34 -13.49
N ASN A 85 -0.44 11.03 -12.41
CA ASN A 85 -0.99 10.76 -11.08
C ASN A 85 -1.22 12.11 -10.38
N PRO A 86 -2.37 12.34 -9.73
CA PRO A 86 -2.64 13.60 -9.03
C PRO A 86 -1.55 14.00 -8.00
N SER A 87 -0.91 13.02 -7.35
CA SER A 87 0.20 13.24 -6.43
C SER A 87 1.49 13.65 -7.14
N PHE A 88 1.75 13.10 -8.33
CA PHE A 88 3.05 13.21 -9.01
C PHE A 88 3.07 14.10 -10.25
N GLY A 89 1.92 14.46 -10.80
CA GLY A 89 1.80 15.10 -12.12
C GLY A 89 2.02 14.10 -13.25
N PHE A 90 2.51 14.58 -14.39
CA PHE A 90 2.97 13.71 -15.48
C PHE A 90 4.22 12.95 -15.03
N VAL A 91 4.30 11.68 -15.35
CA VAL A 91 5.37 10.77 -14.95
C VAL A 91 6.04 10.24 -16.20
N ILE A 92 7.36 10.32 -16.24
CA ILE A 92 8.21 9.64 -17.21
C ILE A 92 9.24 8.79 -16.45
N GLY A 93 9.56 7.61 -16.95
CA GLY A 93 10.57 6.77 -16.35
C GLY A 93 10.61 5.37 -16.91
N GLY A 94 11.17 4.46 -16.13
CA GLY A 94 11.28 3.05 -16.49
C GLY A 94 11.13 2.16 -15.28
N LYS A 95 10.47 1.03 -15.49
CA LYS A 95 10.35 -0.05 -14.51
C LYS A 95 10.87 -1.34 -15.12
N VAL A 96 11.74 -2.03 -14.39
CA VAL A 96 12.13 -3.40 -14.66
C VAL A 96 11.42 -4.27 -13.64
N THR A 97 10.68 -5.28 -14.08
CA THR A 97 10.15 -6.31 -13.19
C THR A 97 10.75 -7.63 -13.61
N ALA A 98 11.33 -8.35 -12.66
CA ALA A 98 11.81 -9.69 -12.84
C ALA A 98 11.05 -10.62 -11.89
N GLY A 99 10.73 -11.82 -12.36
CA GLY A 99 10.12 -12.85 -11.55
C GLY A 99 10.90 -14.15 -11.71
N ARG A 100 10.98 -14.95 -10.66
CA ARG A 100 11.65 -16.26 -10.72
C ARG A 100 11.01 -17.28 -9.79
N GLN A 101 10.91 -18.50 -10.28
CA GLN A 101 10.51 -19.68 -9.53
C GLN A 101 11.79 -20.42 -9.08
N TYR A 102 12.17 -20.31 -7.79
CA TYR A 102 13.43 -20.87 -7.25
C TYR A 102 13.34 -22.35 -6.80
N GLY A 103 12.19 -22.99 -6.99
CA GLY A 103 11.93 -24.37 -6.62
C GLY A 103 10.62 -24.85 -7.24
N ASP A 104 10.13 -26.02 -6.86
CA ASP A 104 8.85 -26.54 -7.34
C ASP A 104 7.72 -25.53 -7.09
N ALA A 105 6.95 -25.20 -8.13
CA ALA A 105 5.82 -24.25 -8.07
C ALA A 105 4.70 -24.72 -7.13
N ALA A 106 4.58 -26.03 -6.87
CA ALA A 106 3.62 -26.59 -5.93
C ALA A 106 3.98 -26.28 -4.46
N THR A 107 5.26 -26.03 -4.15
CA THR A 107 5.74 -25.89 -2.77
C THR A 107 6.51 -24.59 -2.49
N THR A 108 6.87 -23.85 -3.55
CA THR A 108 7.67 -22.63 -3.50
C THR A 108 6.90 -21.51 -4.16
N ALA A 109 6.70 -20.40 -3.45
CA ALA A 109 6.02 -19.23 -3.96
C ALA A 109 6.87 -18.49 -5.00
N TYR A 110 6.18 -17.85 -5.96
CA TYR A 110 6.83 -17.08 -7.00
C TYR A 110 7.58 -15.88 -6.40
N SER A 111 8.84 -15.68 -6.78
CA SER A 111 9.64 -14.55 -6.33
C SER A 111 9.56 -13.40 -7.31
N VAL A 112 9.52 -12.17 -6.79
CA VAL A 112 9.38 -10.96 -7.60
C VAL A 112 10.42 -9.92 -7.17
N PHE A 113 11.01 -9.27 -8.16
CA PHE A 113 11.94 -8.17 -8.03
C PHE A 113 11.51 -7.03 -8.96
N GLY A 114 11.61 -5.80 -8.48
CA GLY A 114 11.24 -4.61 -9.22
C GLY A 114 12.26 -3.50 -9.01
N LEU A 115 12.75 -2.92 -10.10
CA LEU A 115 13.50 -1.66 -10.10
C LEU A 115 12.68 -0.61 -10.82
N GLU A 116 12.64 0.59 -10.29
CA GLU A 116 11.91 1.69 -10.89
C GLU A 116 12.67 3.00 -10.70
N ALA A 117 12.77 3.78 -11.77
CA ALA A 117 13.27 5.14 -11.74
C ALA A 117 12.25 6.04 -12.46
N LEU A 118 11.79 7.09 -11.78
CA LEU A 118 10.77 8.00 -12.28
C LEU A 118 11.22 9.45 -12.10
N TYR A 119 10.91 10.27 -13.09
CA TYR A 119 10.92 11.73 -13.04
C TYR A 119 9.51 12.26 -13.35
N THR A 120 9.10 13.35 -12.71
CA THR A 120 7.73 13.84 -12.82
C THR A 120 7.65 15.35 -13.06
N SER A 121 6.52 15.84 -13.60
CA SER A 121 6.32 17.27 -13.83
C SER A 121 6.32 18.10 -12.55
N LYS A 122 6.03 17.48 -11.39
CA LYS A 122 6.20 18.09 -10.06
C LYS A 122 7.62 18.04 -9.52
N SER A 123 8.61 17.80 -10.38
CA SER A 123 10.04 17.71 -10.04
C SER A 123 10.37 16.61 -9.02
N ILE A 124 9.57 15.55 -8.98
CA ILE A 124 9.89 14.36 -8.17
C ILE A 124 10.85 13.52 -8.98
N LEU A 125 11.98 13.16 -8.36
CA LEU A 125 12.95 12.21 -8.90
C LEU A 125 13.11 11.09 -7.88
N THR A 126 12.73 9.88 -8.24
CA THR A 126 12.80 8.71 -7.36
C THR A 126 13.43 7.53 -8.06
N ALA A 127 14.29 6.82 -7.36
CA ALA A 127 14.78 5.49 -7.73
C ALA A 127 14.46 4.53 -6.58
N GLN A 128 13.91 3.37 -6.90
CA GLN A 128 13.49 2.40 -5.89
C GLN A 128 13.71 0.96 -6.35
N ALA A 129 13.99 0.09 -5.39
CA ALA A 129 14.06 -1.35 -5.54
C ALA A 129 13.06 -2.00 -4.58
N ARG A 130 12.24 -2.93 -5.08
CA ARG A 130 11.30 -3.72 -4.28
C ARG A 130 11.49 -5.18 -4.58
N HIS A 131 11.48 -6.02 -3.56
CA HIS A 131 11.58 -7.46 -3.77
C HIS A 131 10.83 -8.27 -2.72
N ASN A 132 10.38 -9.44 -3.15
CA ASN A 132 9.80 -10.48 -2.30
C ASN A 132 10.30 -11.82 -2.83
N ILE A 133 11.33 -12.37 -2.18
CA ILE A 133 12.10 -13.51 -2.68
C ILE A 133 11.90 -14.68 -1.73
N PHE A 134 11.42 -15.79 -2.26
CA PHE A 134 11.27 -17.05 -1.57
C PHE A 134 12.36 -18.02 -2.01
N THR A 135 13.04 -18.65 -1.06
CA THR A 135 13.95 -19.77 -1.36
C THR A 135 13.15 -21.05 -1.57
N THR A 136 13.78 -22.08 -2.13
CA THR A 136 13.20 -23.41 -2.33
C THR A 136 12.42 -23.90 -1.10
N GLY A 137 11.19 -24.41 -1.32
CA GLY A 137 10.28 -24.89 -0.27
C GLY A 137 9.72 -23.80 0.66
N ASN A 138 9.87 -22.53 0.26
CA ASN A 138 9.61 -21.34 1.08
C ASN A 138 10.40 -21.33 2.40
N GLN A 139 11.59 -21.92 2.43
CA GLN A 139 12.36 -22.02 3.68
C GLN A 139 12.69 -20.63 4.27
N TRP A 140 13.03 -19.67 3.40
CA TRP A 140 13.26 -18.29 3.74
C TRP A 140 12.47 -17.37 2.82
N ASN A 141 12.10 -16.20 3.36
CA ASN A 141 11.47 -15.13 2.61
C ASN A 141 12.18 -13.79 2.90
N PHE A 142 12.64 -13.12 1.85
CA PHE A 142 13.32 -11.82 1.91
C PHE A 142 12.40 -10.76 1.33
N GLN A 143 12.09 -9.72 2.09
CA GLN A 143 11.21 -8.63 1.69
C GLN A 143 11.86 -7.27 1.87
N GLY A 144 12.06 -6.60 0.74
CA GLY A 144 12.77 -5.34 0.67
C GLY A 144 12.01 -4.22 -0.01
N HIS A 145 12.14 -3.01 0.52
CA HIS A 145 11.76 -1.75 -0.13
C HIS A 145 12.84 -0.69 0.10
N TRP A 146 13.58 -0.38 -0.96
CA TRP A 146 14.63 0.63 -0.96
C TRP A 146 14.21 1.77 -1.85
N GLN A 147 14.41 3.00 -1.39
CA GLN A 147 14.03 4.17 -2.15
C GLN A 147 14.93 5.34 -1.81
N LEU A 148 15.41 6.00 -2.87
CA LEU A 148 16.07 7.29 -2.81
C LEU A 148 15.23 8.26 -3.63
N ALA A 149 14.84 9.39 -3.05
CA ALA A 149 14.07 10.37 -3.80
C ALA A 149 14.33 11.81 -3.39
N ARG A 150 14.27 12.70 -4.38
CA ARG A 150 13.83 14.10 -4.19
C ARG A 150 12.33 14.12 -4.44
N PHE A 151 11.57 14.45 -3.43
CA PHE A 151 10.13 14.22 -3.40
C PHE A 151 9.37 15.48 -3.00
N GLY A 152 8.09 15.51 -3.35
CA GLY A 152 7.16 16.56 -2.96
C GLY A 152 5.78 15.96 -2.69
N LEU A 153 5.11 16.47 -1.68
CA LEU A 153 3.71 16.14 -1.39
C LEU A 153 2.94 17.39 -0.99
N VAL A 154 1.62 17.31 -1.09
CA VAL A 154 0.72 18.33 -0.55
C VAL A 154 0.18 17.78 0.77
N ASP A 155 0.56 18.43 1.87
CA ASP A 155 0.13 18.08 3.21
C ASP A 155 -1.18 18.80 3.57
N TYR A 156 -2.01 18.15 4.40
CA TYR A 156 -3.30 18.66 4.82
C TYR A 156 -3.50 18.55 6.33
N GLY A 157 -2.41 18.54 7.11
CA GLY A 157 -2.46 18.40 8.56
C GLY A 157 -2.70 16.97 9.06
N ILE A 158 -2.69 16.84 10.39
CA ILE A 158 -2.86 15.59 11.13
C ILE A 158 -4.35 15.29 11.36
N GLY A 159 -4.71 14.02 11.46
CA GLY A 159 -6.01 13.53 11.90
C GLY A 159 -7.07 13.46 10.80
N THR A 160 -8.19 12.81 11.09
CA THR A 160 -9.40 12.80 10.24
C THR A 160 -10.56 13.63 10.81
N GLY A 161 -10.30 14.45 11.84
CA GLY A 161 -11.28 15.21 12.62
C GLY A 161 -12.11 16.28 11.89
N LYS A 162 -13.09 16.88 12.61
CA LYS A 162 -14.09 17.83 12.09
C LYS A 162 -13.54 19.14 11.52
N ASN A 163 -12.34 19.56 11.93
CA ASN A 163 -11.72 20.83 11.50
C ASN A 163 -10.71 20.69 10.36
N THR A 164 -10.63 19.52 9.73
CA THR A 164 -9.75 19.38 8.56
C THR A 164 -10.47 19.94 7.33
N SER A 165 -10.42 21.27 7.14
CA SER A 165 -10.83 21.95 5.91
C SER A 165 -9.90 21.52 4.77
N ARG A 166 -10.14 20.31 4.27
CA ARG A 166 -9.41 19.72 3.15
C ARG A 166 -10.29 19.90 1.92
N GLU A 167 -10.18 21.02 1.23
CA GLU A 167 -10.78 21.15 -0.10
C GLU A 167 -9.93 20.36 -1.09
N ASN A 168 -10.39 19.15 -1.44
CA ASN A 168 -9.77 18.38 -2.51
C ASN A 168 -10.55 18.68 -3.79
N ARG A 169 -9.94 19.42 -4.72
CA ARG A 169 -10.55 19.71 -6.02
C ARG A 169 -10.14 18.64 -7.04
N PHE A 170 -10.95 18.47 -8.08
CA PHE A 170 -10.63 17.58 -9.20
C PHE A 170 -9.32 18.02 -9.87
N ILE A 171 -8.37 17.10 -10.05
CA ILE A 171 -7.05 17.42 -10.62
C ILE A 171 -6.89 16.69 -11.96
N ILE A 172 -6.79 17.47 -13.05
CA ILE A 172 -6.30 17.05 -14.37
C ILE A 172 -5.32 18.12 -14.85
N ASN A 173 -4.15 17.73 -15.36
CA ASN A 173 -3.15 18.65 -15.93
C ASN A 173 -2.76 19.83 -15.03
N GLU A 174 -2.40 19.56 -13.76
CA GLU A 174 -1.89 20.57 -12.83
C GLU A 174 -2.83 21.75 -12.50
N PHE A 175 -4.14 21.66 -12.81
CA PHE A 175 -5.11 22.68 -12.39
C PHE A 175 -6.00 22.22 -11.23
N PRO A 176 -5.55 22.27 -9.96
CA PRO A 176 -6.42 22.81 -8.94
C PRO A 176 -6.51 24.33 -9.17
N LEU A 177 -7.70 24.89 -9.41
CA LEU A 177 -7.88 26.33 -9.69
C LEU A 177 -7.30 27.26 -8.59
N GLN A 178 -6.96 26.71 -7.43
CA GLN A 178 -6.08 27.27 -6.38
C GLN A 178 -5.75 26.10 -5.44
N ASN A 179 -4.56 26.08 -4.83
CA ASN A 179 -4.37 25.33 -3.60
C ASN A 179 -5.30 25.97 -2.55
N GLY A 180 -6.25 25.21 -1.98
CA GLY A 180 -7.07 25.72 -0.89
C GLY A 180 -6.19 26.19 0.28
N GLU A 181 -6.70 27.10 1.12
CA GLU A 181 -5.96 27.65 2.27
C GLU A 181 -5.33 26.56 3.16
N GLY A 182 -5.95 25.37 3.25
CA GLY A 182 -5.49 24.22 4.04
C GLY A 182 -4.50 23.26 3.37
N ALA A 183 -3.94 23.58 2.20
CA ALA A 183 -2.91 22.78 1.54
C ALA A 183 -1.50 23.30 1.86
N PHE A 184 -0.58 22.43 2.29
CA PHE A 184 0.79 22.77 2.68
C PHE A 184 1.79 21.97 1.82
N PRO A 185 2.27 22.53 0.70
CA PRO A 185 3.28 21.86 -0.12
C PRO A 185 4.60 21.71 0.63
N ILE A 186 5.13 20.48 0.68
CA ILE A 186 6.41 20.17 1.33
C ILE A 186 7.27 19.38 0.35
N ARG A 187 8.52 19.84 0.17
CA ARG A 187 9.55 19.16 -0.61
C ARG A 187 10.65 18.64 0.32
N PHE A 188 11.27 17.52 -0.03
CA PHE A 188 12.37 16.96 0.76
C PHE A 188 13.17 15.94 -0.05
N THR A 189 14.39 15.68 0.38
CA THR A 189 15.14 14.50 -0.05
C THR A 189 14.99 13.41 1.02
N TYR A 190 14.74 12.17 0.61
CA TYR A 190 14.70 11.06 1.57
C TYR A 190 15.34 9.78 1.05
N ILE A 191 15.80 9.00 2.02
CA ILE A 191 16.24 7.61 1.87
C ILE A 191 15.31 6.77 2.73
N ARG A 192 14.76 5.71 2.13
CA ARG A 192 14.05 4.65 2.82
C ARG A 192 14.74 3.32 2.52
N LEU A 193 15.07 2.58 3.56
CA LEU A 193 15.60 1.23 3.49
C LEU A 193 14.82 0.37 4.49
N THR A 194 13.91 -0.46 3.98
CA THR A 194 13.24 -1.47 4.79
C THR A 194 13.62 -2.85 4.28
N GLU A 195 14.12 -3.69 5.17
CA GLU A 195 14.43 -5.10 4.89
C GLU A 195 13.90 -5.99 5.99
N LYS A 196 13.24 -7.08 5.59
CA LYS A 196 12.73 -8.11 6.49
C LYS A 196 13.19 -9.48 6.00
N LEU A 197 13.73 -10.27 6.93
CA LEU A 197 14.10 -11.66 6.73
C LEU A 197 13.19 -12.55 7.57
N TYR A 198 12.52 -13.47 6.89
CA TYR A 198 11.59 -14.42 7.48
C TYR A 198 12.08 -15.85 7.33
N ARG A 199 11.96 -16.63 8.41
CA ARG A 199 12.13 -18.08 8.41
C ARG A 199 10.75 -18.73 8.49
N LYS A 200 10.52 -19.74 7.68
CA LYS A 200 9.32 -20.59 7.80
C LYS A 200 9.36 -21.37 9.11
N ILE A 201 8.30 -21.24 9.92
CA ILE A 201 8.18 -21.91 11.22
C ILE A 201 6.98 -22.87 11.27
N GLY A 202 6.14 -22.89 10.23
CA GLY A 202 4.99 -23.78 10.12
C GLY A 202 4.39 -23.77 8.72
N ALA A 203 3.24 -24.42 8.56
CA ALA A 203 2.48 -24.34 7.33
C ALA A 203 2.03 -22.88 7.09
N HIS A 204 2.51 -22.28 5.99
CA HIS A 204 2.19 -20.90 5.59
C HIS A 204 2.60 -19.80 6.59
N THR A 205 3.31 -20.16 7.66
CA THR A 205 3.64 -19.26 8.77
C THR A 205 5.14 -19.01 8.83
N TYR A 206 5.51 -17.75 9.03
CA TYR A 206 6.87 -17.28 9.10
C TYR A 206 7.06 -16.34 10.28
N MET A 207 8.27 -16.38 10.85
CA MET A 207 8.72 -15.44 11.87
C MET A 207 10.09 -14.92 11.46
N GLY A 208 10.36 -13.66 11.79
CA GLY A 208 11.53 -12.99 11.31
C GLY A 208 11.79 -11.67 11.98
N GLY A 209 12.76 -10.96 11.42
CA GLY A 209 13.11 -9.62 11.86
C GLY A 209 13.70 -8.82 10.72
N GLY A 210 14.06 -7.58 11.01
CA GLY A 210 14.50 -6.67 9.96
C GLY A 210 14.98 -5.32 10.46
N VAL A 211 15.29 -4.46 9.50
CA VAL A 211 15.67 -3.07 9.73
C VAL A 211 14.80 -2.16 8.89
N SER A 212 14.49 -0.98 9.41
CA SER A 212 13.76 0.06 8.67
C SER A 212 14.36 1.42 8.99
N MET A 213 15.06 2.00 8.01
CA MET A 213 15.68 3.30 8.08
C MET A 213 14.93 4.28 7.18
N ASP A 214 14.38 5.33 7.77
CA ASP A 214 13.76 6.45 7.08
C ASP A 214 14.51 7.73 7.45
N ILE A 215 15.18 8.36 6.49
CA ILE A 215 16.01 9.54 6.71
C ILE A 215 15.52 10.64 5.77
N ARG A 216 15.14 11.78 6.34
CA ARG A 216 14.74 12.98 5.58
C ARG A 216 15.68 14.13 5.83
N ALA A 217 16.01 14.82 4.75
CA ALA A 217 16.83 16.01 4.75
C ALA A 217 16.28 17.04 3.76
N GLN A 218 16.75 18.27 3.88
CA GLN A 218 16.35 19.38 2.99
C GLN A 218 14.82 19.53 2.93
N ILE A 219 14.17 19.37 4.07
CA ILE A 219 12.72 19.55 4.16
C ILE A 219 12.42 21.04 4.01
N ALA A 220 11.75 21.39 2.92
CA ALA A 220 11.31 22.73 2.58
C ALA A 220 9.78 22.74 2.60
N ASP A 221 9.22 23.38 3.63
CA ASP A 221 7.80 23.67 3.74
C ASP A 221 7.54 25.05 3.13
N GLU A 222 6.89 25.08 1.97
CA GLU A 222 6.79 26.29 1.14
C GLU A 222 5.98 27.40 1.84
N LYS A 223 4.94 27.03 2.60
CA LYS A 223 4.13 28.00 3.35
C LYS A 223 4.84 28.49 4.60
N GLN A 224 5.64 27.64 5.25
CA GLN A 224 6.47 28.06 6.36
C GLN A 224 7.55 29.06 5.92
N ALA A 225 8.18 28.83 4.76
CA ALA A 225 9.14 29.77 4.19
C ALA A 225 8.51 31.14 3.86
N ALA A 226 7.20 31.17 3.59
CA ALA A 226 6.41 32.40 3.40
C ALA A 226 5.92 33.04 4.73
N GLY A 227 6.36 32.53 5.89
CA GLY A 227 6.05 33.09 7.22
C GLY A 227 4.80 32.52 7.90
N LEU A 228 4.15 31.49 7.33
CA LEU A 228 2.98 30.87 7.95
C LEU A 228 3.36 29.78 8.95
N GLU A 229 2.59 29.66 10.02
CA GLU A 229 2.68 28.52 10.92
C GLU A 229 1.97 27.31 10.30
N THR A 230 2.75 26.32 9.85
CA THR A 230 2.20 25.13 9.21
C THR A 230 2.08 23.97 10.20
N PRO A 231 1.18 22.99 9.93
CA PRO A 231 1.05 21.80 10.78
C PRO A 231 2.37 21.04 10.98
N HIS A 232 3.16 20.92 9.91
CA HIS A 232 4.48 20.30 9.95
C HIS A 232 5.44 21.05 10.88
N TYR A 233 5.52 22.37 10.74
CA TYR A 233 6.41 23.21 11.56
C TYR A 233 6.00 23.18 13.04
N LEU A 234 4.73 23.43 13.33
CA LEU A 234 4.19 23.45 14.69
C LEU A 234 4.36 22.10 15.39
N TYR A 235 4.04 20.99 14.72
CA TYR A 235 4.24 19.66 15.28
C TYR A 235 5.73 19.38 15.55
N SER A 236 6.60 19.78 14.62
CA SER A 236 8.04 19.56 14.76
C SER A 236 8.59 20.29 15.98
N LEU A 237 8.26 21.58 16.15
CA LEU A 237 8.67 22.35 17.32
C LEU A 237 8.08 21.78 18.62
N LYS A 238 6.76 21.54 18.65
CA LYS A 238 6.06 20.96 19.81
C LYS A 238 6.73 19.67 20.29
N ASN A 239 7.18 18.84 19.36
CA ASN A 239 7.78 17.55 19.63
C ASN A 239 9.31 17.57 19.59
N GLY A 240 9.98 18.72 19.54
CA GLY A 240 11.45 18.82 19.57
C GLY A 240 12.16 18.12 18.40
N PHE A 241 11.59 18.19 17.20
CA PHE A 241 12.23 17.80 15.94
C PHE A 241 12.75 19.03 15.20
N ASN A 242 13.87 18.86 14.49
CA ASN A 242 14.33 19.87 13.55
C ASN A 242 13.42 19.85 12.30
N PRO A 243 12.75 20.96 11.94
CA PRO A 243 11.81 20.96 10.81
C PRO A 243 12.49 20.73 9.45
N THR A 244 13.81 20.87 9.34
CA THR A 244 14.54 20.73 8.07
C THR A 244 15.13 19.33 7.84
N ARG A 245 15.25 18.51 8.90
CA ARG A 245 15.84 17.16 8.84
C ARG A 245 15.46 16.31 10.06
N TYR A 246 15.21 15.02 9.84
CA TYR A 246 15.01 14.03 10.89
C TYR A 246 15.07 12.61 10.33
N SER A 247 15.08 11.65 11.24
CA SER A 247 15.19 10.22 10.94
C SER A 247 14.32 9.38 11.87
N ALA A 248 13.78 8.30 11.33
CA ALA A 248 13.10 7.23 12.03
C ALA A 248 13.75 5.90 11.61
N ASN A 249 14.70 5.42 12.40
CA ASN A 249 15.46 4.20 12.15
C ASN A 249 15.21 3.16 13.24
N GLY A 250 14.78 1.96 12.86
CA GLY A 250 14.38 0.96 13.83
C GLY A 250 14.63 -0.47 13.39
N LEU A 251 14.56 -1.35 14.38
CA LEU A 251 14.51 -2.80 14.17
C LEU A 251 13.04 -3.23 14.01
N LEU A 252 12.85 -4.32 13.29
CA LEU A 252 11.56 -4.96 13.07
C LEU A 252 11.59 -6.35 13.70
N LEU A 253 10.56 -6.67 14.47
CA LEU A 253 10.20 -8.06 14.81
C LEU A 253 8.94 -8.40 14.04
N ALA A 254 8.98 -9.43 13.20
CA ALA A 254 7.95 -9.66 12.20
C ALA A 254 7.39 -11.07 12.23
N PHE A 255 6.08 -11.17 11.98
CA PHE A 255 5.33 -12.41 11.83
C PHE A 255 4.52 -12.32 10.53
N GLN A 256 4.45 -13.41 9.80
CA GLN A 256 3.72 -13.48 8.54
C GLN A 256 2.95 -14.78 8.41
N TYR A 257 1.72 -14.68 7.90
CA TYR A 257 0.92 -15.80 7.43
C TYR A 257 0.55 -15.56 5.96
N ASN A 258 0.94 -16.47 5.07
CA ASN A 258 0.74 -16.29 3.63
C ASN A 258 0.31 -17.59 2.94
N THR A 259 -0.96 -17.63 2.54
CA THR A 259 -1.58 -18.70 1.75
C THR A 259 -1.97 -18.25 0.35
N ARG A 260 -1.65 -17.02 -0.06
CA ARG A 260 -1.91 -16.55 -1.43
C ARG A 260 -1.22 -17.45 -2.43
N GLU A 261 -1.92 -17.85 -3.48
CA GLU A 261 -1.34 -18.66 -4.55
C GLU A 261 -0.46 -17.83 -5.50
N HIS A 262 -0.62 -16.50 -5.52
CA HIS A 262 0.21 -15.61 -6.33
C HIS A 262 0.47 -14.25 -5.64
N PRO A 263 1.72 -13.75 -5.60
CA PRO A 263 2.05 -12.53 -4.86
C PRO A 263 1.57 -11.23 -5.50
N ILE A 264 1.35 -11.21 -6.83
CA ILE A 264 0.96 -10.00 -7.60
C ILE A 264 -0.55 -9.91 -7.84
N ARG A 265 -1.22 -11.05 -8.01
CA ARG A 265 -2.62 -11.14 -8.44
C ARG A 265 -3.21 -12.44 -7.92
N ALA A 266 -3.52 -12.42 -6.63
CA ALA A 266 -4.18 -13.53 -5.94
C ALA A 266 -5.69 -13.55 -6.25
N TYR A 267 -6.21 -14.77 -6.38
CA TYR A 267 -7.61 -15.12 -6.54
C TYR A 267 -8.18 -15.66 -5.23
N ASP A 268 -7.36 -16.31 -4.39
CA ASP A 268 -7.75 -16.77 -3.06
C ASP A 268 -6.58 -16.63 -2.05
N GLY A 269 -6.79 -17.10 -0.83
CA GLY A 269 -5.79 -17.09 0.23
C GLY A 269 -5.77 -15.82 1.07
N ILE A 270 -4.85 -15.81 2.03
CA ILE A 270 -4.65 -14.78 3.04
C ILE A 270 -3.20 -14.32 2.94
N TYR A 271 -2.99 -13.02 3.13
CA TYR A 271 -1.71 -12.45 3.47
C TYR A 271 -1.87 -11.61 4.72
N ALA A 272 -1.18 -11.97 5.79
CA ALA A 272 -1.18 -11.22 7.03
C ALA A 272 0.27 -10.99 7.44
N ASP A 273 0.69 -9.74 7.55
CA ASP A 273 2.02 -9.32 7.95
C ASP A 273 1.92 -8.37 9.14
N PHE A 274 2.59 -8.74 10.22
CA PHE A 274 2.63 -7.98 11.46
C PHE A 274 4.08 -7.68 11.77
N ALA A 275 4.40 -6.42 12.02
CA ALA A 275 5.73 -6.02 12.42
C ALA A 275 5.69 -5.04 13.59
N LEU A 276 6.37 -5.38 14.69
CA LEU A 276 6.69 -4.42 15.73
C LEU A 276 7.95 -3.65 15.29
N ARG A 277 7.79 -2.37 14.99
CA ARG A 277 8.89 -1.47 14.66
C ARG A 277 9.33 -0.72 15.90
N VAL A 278 10.61 -0.83 16.23
CA VAL A 278 11.22 -0.19 17.40
C VAL A 278 12.27 0.81 16.92
N ASN A 279 11.89 2.08 16.82
CA ASN A 279 12.79 3.17 16.46
C ASN A 279 13.66 3.56 17.65
N GLN A 280 14.98 3.63 17.43
CA GLN A 280 15.95 3.91 18.50
C GLN A 280 16.96 4.98 18.10
N ARG A 281 17.32 5.85 19.05
CA ARG A 281 18.35 6.89 18.87
C ARG A 281 19.73 6.32 18.56
N TRP A 282 20.10 5.18 19.13
CA TRP A 282 21.40 4.55 18.86
C TRP A 282 21.50 3.98 17.43
N LEU A 283 20.36 3.76 16.75
CA LEU A 283 20.27 3.45 15.31
C LEU A 283 20.21 4.73 14.45
N GLY A 284 20.43 5.90 15.03
CA GLY A 284 20.37 7.19 14.36
C GLY A 284 18.97 7.77 14.20
N SER A 285 17.93 7.27 14.90
CA SER A 285 16.64 7.97 14.96
C SER A 285 16.76 9.30 15.72
N THR A 286 15.95 10.28 15.36
CA THR A 286 15.87 11.53 16.14
C THR A 286 15.23 11.32 17.52
N LYS A 287 14.19 10.46 17.59
CA LYS A 287 13.52 10.06 18.84
C LYS A 287 13.23 8.56 18.85
N ASN A 288 13.00 8.03 20.06
CA ASN A 288 12.53 6.67 20.23
C ASN A 288 11.02 6.59 20.01
N ALA A 289 10.56 5.52 19.35
CA ALA A 289 9.15 5.24 19.13
C ALA A 289 8.95 3.74 18.94
N VAL A 290 7.74 3.26 19.27
CA VAL A 290 7.31 1.90 18.99
C VAL A 290 6.02 1.94 18.19
N GLN A 291 6.00 1.26 17.05
CA GLN A 291 4.83 1.12 16.19
C GLN A 291 4.49 -0.35 15.96
N LEU A 292 3.20 -0.67 15.94
CA LEU A 292 2.71 -1.89 15.33
C LEU A 292 2.33 -1.58 13.88
N VAL A 293 3.02 -2.18 12.91
CA VAL A 293 2.71 -2.11 11.48
C VAL A 293 1.99 -3.39 11.08
N TYR A 294 0.91 -3.25 10.32
CA TYR A 294 -0.03 -4.33 10.01
C TYR A 294 -0.46 -4.24 8.54
N ASP A 295 -0.40 -5.35 7.80
CA ASP A 295 -0.95 -5.51 6.45
C ASP A 295 -1.68 -6.84 6.34
N PHE A 296 -3.01 -6.79 6.26
CA PHE A 296 -3.85 -7.97 6.12
C PHE A 296 -4.68 -7.90 4.84
N ARG A 297 -4.64 -8.97 4.06
CA ARG A 297 -5.39 -9.13 2.82
C ARG A 297 -6.03 -10.50 2.81
N LYS A 298 -7.29 -10.57 2.42
CA LYS A 298 -8.02 -11.81 2.17
C LYS A 298 -8.68 -11.73 0.81
N TYR A 299 -8.56 -12.79 0.05
CA TYR A 299 -9.15 -12.93 -1.27
C TYR A 299 -10.09 -14.14 -1.23
N TRP A 300 -11.23 -14.03 -1.89
CA TRP A 300 -12.17 -15.12 -2.11
C TRP A 300 -12.48 -15.19 -3.58
N SER A 301 -12.20 -16.35 -4.17
CA SER A 301 -12.68 -16.65 -5.50
C SER A 301 -14.18 -16.98 -5.41
N LEU A 302 -14.99 -16.24 -6.16
CA LEU A 302 -16.47 -16.36 -6.15
C LEU A 302 -16.99 -17.34 -7.20
N SER A 303 -16.11 -17.91 -8.03
CA SER A 303 -16.50 -18.85 -9.09
C SER A 303 -15.41 -19.90 -9.30
N GLN A 304 -15.79 -21.17 -9.20
CA GLN A 304 -14.90 -22.29 -9.50
C GLN A 304 -14.52 -22.34 -10.99
N GLN A 305 -15.43 -21.92 -11.87
CA GLN A 305 -15.20 -21.93 -13.32
C GLN A 305 -14.40 -20.70 -13.79
N ASN A 306 -14.52 -19.58 -13.08
CA ASN A 306 -13.84 -18.34 -13.42
C ASN A 306 -13.21 -17.75 -12.15
N PRO A 307 -12.06 -18.26 -11.71
CA PRO A 307 -11.50 -17.89 -10.42
C PRO A 307 -11.11 -16.42 -10.29
N GLU A 308 -11.04 -15.71 -11.43
CA GLU A 308 -10.82 -14.26 -11.54
C GLU A 308 -12.00 -13.39 -11.04
N HIS A 309 -13.16 -13.98 -10.76
CA HIS A 309 -14.17 -13.30 -9.94
C HIS A 309 -13.71 -13.32 -8.49
N VAL A 310 -13.16 -12.21 -8.01
CA VAL A 310 -12.52 -12.15 -6.69
C VAL A 310 -13.16 -11.07 -5.86
N LEU A 311 -13.64 -11.43 -4.67
CA LEU A 311 -13.85 -10.47 -3.60
C LEU A 311 -12.56 -10.37 -2.80
N ALA A 312 -12.03 -9.16 -2.64
CA ALA A 312 -10.81 -8.91 -1.89
C ALA A 312 -11.07 -7.90 -0.78
N PHE A 313 -10.43 -8.13 0.36
CA PHE A 313 -10.45 -7.24 1.52
C PHE A 313 -9.01 -6.91 1.91
N TRP A 314 -8.74 -5.65 2.20
CA TRP A 314 -7.46 -5.14 2.65
C TRP A 314 -7.63 -4.28 3.90
N HIS A 315 -6.87 -4.57 4.96
CA HIS A 315 -6.67 -3.70 6.10
C HIS A 315 -5.18 -3.42 6.28
N TRP A 316 -4.76 -2.17 6.09
CA TRP A 316 -3.40 -1.72 6.37
C TRP A 316 -3.44 -0.71 7.51
N ALA A 317 -2.54 -0.83 8.46
CA ALA A 317 -2.51 0.05 9.61
C ALA A 317 -1.10 0.22 10.19
N SER A 318 -0.93 1.33 10.88
CA SER A 318 0.23 1.56 11.73
C SER A 318 -0.20 2.30 12.98
N TYR A 319 0.02 1.67 14.14
CA TYR A 319 -0.41 2.16 15.43
C TYR A 319 0.80 2.54 16.27
N ARG A 320 0.86 3.78 16.73
CA ARG A 320 1.88 4.21 17.70
C ARG A 320 1.54 3.64 19.07
N LEU A 321 2.39 2.75 19.56
CA LEU A 321 2.27 2.16 20.89
C LEU A 321 2.96 3.04 21.95
N SER A 322 4.11 3.64 21.61
CA SER A 322 4.82 4.57 22.49
C SER A 322 5.72 5.55 21.73
N GLY A 323 6.18 6.58 22.43
CA GLY A 323 7.14 7.55 21.91
C GLY A 323 6.55 8.50 20.88
N THR A 324 7.42 9.05 20.02
CA THR A 324 7.04 10.09 19.06
C THR A 324 7.82 9.94 17.76
N LEU A 325 7.10 9.96 16.65
CA LEU A 325 7.67 9.97 15.30
C LEU A 325 7.71 11.41 14.76
N PRO A 326 8.68 11.73 13.89
CA PRO A 326 8.67 13.00 13.19
C PRO A 326 7.51 13.07 12.18
N TYR A 327 7.11 14.29 11.83
CA TYR A 327 5.83 14.56 11.16
C TYR A 327 5.63 13.83 9.81
N LEU A 328 6.65 13.80 8.95
CA LEU A 328 6.56 13.09 7.66
C LEU A 328 6.80 11.58 7.78
N GLU A 329 7.07 11.06 8.97
CA GLU A 329 7.12 9.61 9.26
C GLU A 329 5.86 9.11 9.98
N LEU A 330 4.91 10.00 10.25
CA LEU A 330 3.59 9.60 10.69
C LEU A 330 2.92 8.72 9.63
N PRO A 331 2.27 7.62 10.02
CA PRO A 331 1.58 6.78 9.06
C PRO A 331 0.42 7.54 8.39
N ALA A 332 0.25 7.29 7.10
CA ALA A 332 -0.61 8.10 6.25
C ALA A 332 -1.13 7.34 5.02
N THR A 333 -2.08 7.96 4.32
CA THR A 333 -2.54 7.56 2.99
C THR A 333 -1.36 7.31 2.05
N GLY A 334 -1.31 6.12 1.44
CA GLY A 334 -0.27 5.75 0.47
C GLY A 334 1.12 5.56 1.08
N TYR A 335 1.25 5.39 2.40
CA TYR A 335 2.53 5.08 3.05
C TYR A 335 2.75 3.57 3.21
N ASP A 336 1.80 2.73 2.79
CA ASP A 336 2.01 1.30 2.59
C ASP A 336 3.16 1.04 1.59
N THR A 337 3.71 -0.18 1.61
CA THR A 337 4.89 -0.58 0.82
C THR A 337 4.81 -0.19 -0.67
N TYR A 338 3.62 -0.26 -1.25
CA TYR A 338 3.40 -0.03 -2.68
C TYR A 338 2.77 1.33 -3.00
N ALA A 339 2.54 2.17 -1.98
CA ALA A 339 1.85 3.45 -2.10
C ALA A 339 0.49 3.35 -2.82
N ARG A 340 -0.32 2.35 -2.43
CA ARG A 340 -1.60 2.03 -3.07
C ARG A 340 -2.84 2.34 -2.22
N SER A 341 -2.68 2.45 -0.90
CA SER A 341 -3.79 2.71 0.01
C SER A 341 -4.38 4.10 -0.20
N GLY A 342 -5.70 4.18 -0.05
CA GLY A 342 -6.46 5.43 -0.04
C GLY A 342 -6.74 5.99 -1.41
N ARG A 343 -7.06 5.12 -2.38
CA ARG A 343 -7.60 5.52 -3.69
C ARG A 343 -8.71 6.56 -3.51
N ALA A 344 -8.72 7.55 -4.42
CA ALA A 344 -9.42 8.85 -4.36
C ALA A 344 -8.64 10.00 -3.70
N TYR A 345 -7.57 9.71 -2.95
CA TYR A 345 -6.80 10.71 -2.23
C TYR A 345 -5.32 10.70 -2.63
N THR A 346 -4.65 11.83 -2.51
CA THR A 346 -3.21 11.94 -2.78
C THR A 346 -2.39 11.34 -1.63
N ILE A 347 -1.13 11.01 -1.92
CA ILE A 347 -0.21 10.48 -0.91
C ILE A 347 -0.06 11.47 0.26
N GLY A 348 -0.14 10.97 1.49
CA GLY A 348 -0.05 11.79 2.71
C GLY A 348 -1.32 12.58 3.07
N ASN A 349 -2.42 12.45 2.31
CA ASN A 349 -3.62 13.27 2.49
C ASN A 349 -4.27 13.13 3.87
N PHE A 350 -4.36 11.91 4.41
CA PHE A 350 -4.70 11.67 5.81
C PHE A 350 -3.50 11.06 6.52
N LYS A 351 -3.08 11.66 7.63
CA LYS A 351 -1.98 11.17 8.45
C LYS A 351 -2.31 11.31 9.92
N GLY A 352 -1.69 10.50 10.77
CA GLY A 352 -2.00 10.51 12.19
C GLY A 352 -0.91 9.90 13.04
N LEU A 353 -1.01 10.08 14.36
CA LEU A 353 -0.16 9.36 15.31
C LEU A 353 -0.36 7.85 15.18
N SER A 354 -1.60 7.45 14.90
CA SER A 354 -1.99 6.12 14.47
C SER A 354 -2.90 6.26 13.25
N TYR A 355 -2.89 5.26 12.38
CA TYR A 355 -3.62 5.27 11.12
C TYR A 355 -4.15 3.88 10.79
N GLY A 356 -5.36 3.81 10.25
CA GLY A 356 -5.97 2.58 9.75
C GLY A 356 -6.67 2.81 8.42
N TYR A 357 -6.50 1.87 7.50
CA TYR A 357 -7.04 1.87 6.15
C TYR A 357 -7.72 0.55 5.86
N PHE A 358 -8.94 0.61 5.33
CA PHE A 358 -9.74 -0.54 4.92
C PHE A 358 -10.15 -0.38 3.46
N GLU A 359 -10.11 -1.45 2.68
CA GLU A 359 -10.66 -1.46 1.32
C GLU A 359 -11.23 -2.82 0.97
N THR A 360 -12.40 -2.81 0.33
CA THR A 360 -13.02 -3.98 -0.28
C THR A 360 -13.12 -3.74 -1.77
N GLU A 361 -12.74 -4.72 -2.59
CA GLU A 361 -12.85 -4.67 -4.04
C GLU A 361 -13.41 -5.96 -4.59
N TYR A 362 -14.27 -5.83 -5.60
CA TYR A 362 -14.68 -6.91 -6.45
C TYR A 362 -14.00 -6.79 -7.81
N ARG A 363 -13.30 -7.86 -8.21
CA ARG A 363 -12.62 -8.02 -9.49
C ARG A 363 -13.41 -8.98 -10.37
N PHE A 364 -13.51 -8.69 -11.67
CA PHE A 364 -14.21 -9.54 -12.61
C PHE A 364 -13.60 -9.48 -14.02
N PRO A 365 -13.52 -10.61 -14.75
CA PRO A 365 -13.10 -10.61 -16.15
C PRO A 365 -14.15 -9.93 -17.04
N ILE A 366 -13.72 -9.16 -18.03
CA ILE A 366 -14.60 -8.53 -19.04
C ILE A 366 -14.52 -9.30 -20.37
N THR A 367 -13.31 -9.67 -20.81
CA THR A 367 -13.11 -10.40 -22.06
C THR A 367 -12.88 -11.90 -21.82
N ARG A 368 -13.35 -12.74 -22.75
CA ARG A 368 -13.16 -14.20 -22.68
C ARG A 368 -11.68 -14.61 -22.67
N ASN A 369 -10.83 -13.83 -23.33
CA ASN A 369 -9.38 -14.03 -23.38
C ASN A 369 -8.62 -13.41 -22.18
N LYS A 370 -9.35 -12.93 -21.16
CA LYS A 370 -8.83 -12.35 -19.92
C LYS A 370 -7.93 -11.11 -20.07
N LEU A 371 -7.79 -10.57 -21.29
CA LEU A 371 -7.02 -9.36 -21.57
C LEU A 371 -7.57 -8.15 -20.81
N LEU A 372 -8.89 -7.99 -20.77
CA LEU A 372 -9.55 -6.92 -20.04
C LEU A 372 -10.33 -7.48 -18.86
N SER A 373 -10.13 -6.86 -17.70
CA SER A 373 -10.89 -7.11 -16.47
C SER A 373 -11.30 -5.78 -15.84
N GLY A 374 -12.33 -5.81 -15.01
CA GLY A 374 -12.84 -4.65 -14.29
C GLY A 374 -12.73 -4.82 -12.78
N VAL A 375 -12.75 -3.70 -12.07
CA VAL A 375 -12.87 -3.66 -10.62
C VAL A 375 -13.89 -2.62 -10.17
N CYS A 376 -14.53 -2.86 -9.03
CA CYS A 376 -15.23 -1.84 -8.26
C CYS A 376 -14.83 -1.97 -6.78
N PHE A 377 -14.69 -0.84 -6.10
CA PHE A 377 -14.13 -0.82 -4.75
C PHE A 377 -14.69 0.29 -3.88
N VAL A 378 -14.60 0.07 -2.57
CA VAL A 378 -14.87 1.06 -1.52
C VAL A 378 -13.77 1.00 -0.46
N ASN A 379 -13.32 2.15 0.02
CA ASN A 379 -12.34 2.24 1.09
C ASN A 379 -12.73 3.22 2.19
N ALA A 380 -12.11 3.07 3.35
CA ALA A 380 -12.26 3.95 4.50
C ALA A 380 -10.92 4.11 5.22
N GLN A 381 -10.63 5.33 5.67
CA GLN A 381 -9.39 5.70 6.34
C GLN A 381 -9.72 6.43 7.64
N SER A 382 -8.93 6.20 8.67
CA SER A 382 -9.00 6.94 9.93
C SER A 382 -7.60 7.24 10.42
N ALA A 383 -7.41 8.43 10.97
CA ALA A 383 -6.14 8.86 11.51
C ALA A 383 -6.35 9.62 12.82
N SER A 384 -5.54 9.32 13.83
CA SER A 384 -5.63 9.95 15.14
C SER A 384 -4.79 11.23 15.22
N GLU A 385 -5.19 12.14 16.09
CA GLU A 385 -4.40 13.28 16.57
C GLU A 385 -4.44 13.33 18.10
N ASP A 386 -3.76 14.28 18.74
CA ASP A 386 -3.64 14.31 20.21
C ASP A 386 -5.00 14.25 20.93
N ASP A 387 -6.02 14.93 20.41
CA ASP A 387 -7.38 15.00 21.00
C ASP A 387 -8.44 14.18 20.24
N VAL A 388 -8.04 13.46 19.19
CA VAL A 388 -8.96 12.64 18.38
C VAL A 388 -8.45 11.21 18.28
N ASN A 389 -9.20 10.32 18.93
CA ASN A 389 -8.99 8.89 18.85
C ASN A 389 -9.18 8.35 17.43
N LEU A 390 -8.38 7.33 17.10
CA LEU A 390 -8.55 6.55 15.89
C LEU A 390 -9.97 5.96 15.80
N PHE A 391 -10.51 5.84 14.58
CA PHE A 391 -11.85 5.33 14.26
C PHE A 391 -13.03 6.20 14.71
N ARG A 392 -12.77 7.38 15.30
CA ARG A 392 -13.83 8.36 15.60
C ARG A 392 -14.36 9.04 14.35
N PHE A 393 -13.49 9.34 13.39
CA PHE A 393 -13.83 9.96 12.12
C PHE A 393 -13.26 9.16 10.96
N TRP A 394 -14.11 8.92 9.97
CA TRP A 394 -13.80 8.13 8.80
C TRP A 394 -13.79 9.01 7.55
N LYS A 395 -12.86 8.71 6.65
CA LYS A 395 -12.76 9.30 5.32
C LYS A 395 -12.86 8.17 4.31
N THR A 396 -13.92 8.18 3.51
CA THR A 396 -14.30 7.11 2.61
C THR A 396 -13.96 7.45 1.16
N GLY A 397 -13.63 6.45 0.37
CA GLY A 397 -13.46 6.53 -1.07
C GLY A 397 -14.24 5.40 -1.75
N ALA A 398 -14.63 5.59 -3.00
CA ALA A 398 -15.23 4.56 -3.83
C ALA A 398 -14.80 4.78 -5.29
N GLY A 399 -14.77 3.72 -6.07
CA GLY A 399 -14.36 3.83 -7.46
C GLY A 399 -14.57 2.58 -8.29
N VAL A 400 -14.23 2.73 -9.55
CA VAL A 400 -14.24 1.66 -10.56
C VAL A 400 -12.92 1.71 -11.33
N GLY A 401 -12.52 0.60 -11.91
CA GLY A 401 -11.28 0.54 -12.65
C GLY A 401 -11.26 -0.50 -13.75
N LEU A 402 -10.38 -0.27 -14.71
CA LEU A 402 -10.05 -1.19 -15.79
C LEU A 402 -8.66 -1.81 -15.52
N ARG A 403 -8.53 -3.08 -15.87
CA ARG A 403 -7.28 -3.84 -15.84
C ARG A 403 -6.99 -4.34 -17.24
N VAL A 404 -5.79 -4.06 -17.74
CA VAL A 404 -5.28 -4.62 -18.99
C VAL A 404 -4.16 -5.60 -18.66
N LEU A 405 -4.31 -6.86 -19.03
CA LEU A 405 -3.29 -7.89 -18.77
C LEU A 405 -2.04 -7.60 -19.58
N PHE A 406 -0.99 -7.15 -18.89
CA PHE A 406 0.24 -6.71 -19.51
C PHE A 406 1.19 -7.89 -19.78
N GLN A 407 1.32 -8.79 -18.80
CA GLN A 407 2.16 -9.99 -18.94
C GLN A 407 1.49 -11.17 -18.24
N LYS A 408 1.10 -12.19 -19.02
CA LYS A 408 0.36 -13.35 -18.51
C LYS A 408 1.18 -14.23 -17.56
N GLN A 409 2.48 -14.41 -17.82
CA GLN A 409 3.38 -15.26 -16.99
C GLN A 409 3.47 -14.78 -15.54
N SER A 410 3.61 -13.46 -15.34
CA SER A 410 3.71 -12.83 -14.02
C SER A 410 2.37 -12.32 -13.50
N ARG A 411 1.26 -12.58 -14.22
CA ARG A 411 -0.08 -12.03 -13.98
C ARG A 411 -0.10 -10.50 -13.77
N THR A 412 0.80 -9.78 -14.42
CA THR A 412 0.94 -8.34 -14.24
C THR A 412 -0.13 -7.60 -15.05
N THR A 413 -0.89 -6.72 -14.40
CA THR A 413 -1.93 -5.89 -15.02
C THR A 413 -1.55 -4.41 -15.02
N LEU A 414 -1.93 -3.67 -16.06
CA LEU A 414 -1.98 -2.22 -16.04
C LEU A 414 -3.33 -1.80 -15.44
N CYS A 415 -3.29 -1.00 -14.38
CA CYS A 415 -4.46 -0.53 -13.64
C CYS A 415 -4.80 0.91 -14.01
N ILE A 416 -6.07 1.17 -14.29
CA ILE A 416 -6.64 2.49 -14.54
C ILE A 416 -7.88 2.62 -13.66
N ASP A 417 -7.77 3.33 -12.55
CA ASP A 417 -8.86 3.50 -11.58
C ASP A 417 -9.39 4.94 -11.61
N PHE A 418 -10.70 5.11 -11.69
CA PHE A 418 -11.37 6.35 -11.33
C PHE A 418 -11.95 6.22 -9.93
N ALA A 419 -11.60 7.15 -9.05
CA ALA A 419 -12.04 7.10 -7.66
C ALA A 419 -12.54 8.48 -7.20
N GLN A 420 -13.54 8.47 -6.32
CA GLN A 420 -14.09 9.64 -5.65
C GLN A 420 -14.15 9.41 -4.14
N GLY A 421 -13.87 10.43 -3.35
CA GLY A 421 -13.89 10.43 -1.90
C GLY A 421 -14.57 11.66 -1.32
N ASN A 422 -14.44 11.86 -0.02
CA ASN A 422 -14.95 13.02 0.69
C ASN A 422 -14.31 14.32 0.21
N ASN A 423 -14.99 15.42 0.52
CA ASN A 423 -14.52 16.78 0.32
C ASN A 423 -14.11 17.10 -1.13
N GLY A 424 -14.80 16.51 -2.10
CA GLY A 424 -14.57 16.75 -3.53
C GLY A 424 -13.38 15.99 -4.14
N ALA A 425 -12.70 15.15 -3.35
CA ALA A 425 -11.56 14.36 -3.82
C ALA A 425 -12.01 13.42 -4.95
N LYS A 426 -11.41 13.55 -6.13
CA LYS A 426 -11.63 12.61 -7.25
C LYS A 426 -10.49 12.70 -8.25
N GLY A 427 -10.20 11.59 -8.92
CA GLY A 427 -9.17 11.56 -9.95
C GLY A 427 -8.95 10.18 -10.54
N PHE A 428 -8.12 10.15 -11.59
CA PHE A 428 -7.62 8.92 -12.18
C PHE A 428 -6.31 8.50 -11.52
N PHE A 429 -6.17 7.20 -11.26
CA PHE A 429 -5.00 6.59 -10.66
C PHE A 429 -4.52 5.47 -11.57
N PHE A 430 -3.25 5.53 -11.92
CA PHE A 430 -2.61 4.57 -12.80
C PHE A 430 -1.56 3.78 -12.01
N GLY A 431 -1.36 2.52 -12.38
CA GLY A 431 -0.21 1.79 -11.88
C GLY A 431 -0.08 0.39 -12.47
N LEU A 432 1.01 -0.28 -12.11
CA LEU A 432 1.32 -1.62 -12.58
C LEU A 432 1.18 -2.64 -11.44
N GLY A 433 0.53 -3.76 -11.73
CA GLY A 433 0.09 -4.75 -10.75
C GLY A 433 -1.20 -4.29 -10.05
N GLU A 434 -1.92 -5.26 -9.49
CA GLU A 434 -3.15 -4.98 -8.73
C GLU A 434 -2.88 -4.09 -7.51
N VAL A 435 -3.95 -3.53 -6.95
CA VAL A 435 -3.89 -2.65 -5.77
C VAL A 435 -3.58 -3.43 -4.48
N PHE A 436 -4.06 -4.67 -4.38
CA PHE A 436 -3.78 -5.64 -3.29
C PHE A 436 -3.21 -6.93 -3.83
#